data_AF-A0A925D7B3-F1
#
_entry.id   AF-A0A925D7B3-F1
#
_cell.length_a   1.000
_cell.length_b   1.000
_cell.length_c   1.000
_cell.angle_alpha   90.00
_cell.angle_beta   90.00
_cell.angle_gamma   90.00
#
_symmetry.space_group_name_H-M   'P 1'
#
loop_
_entity.id
_entity.type
_entity.pdbx_description
1 polymer ?
#
loop_
_entity_poly.entity_id
_entity_poly.type
_entity_poly.pdbx_seq_one_letter_code
_entity_poly.pdbx_strand_id
1 'polypeptide(L)'
;MDYQDILLRYLGRLVTITTFGYIKIWGEVAEVNGDHVRLINTLVTTEHDDQGWYSQIQHADPDNSCGPRNAETIIQFHQIVAISCQDAIHPDAAPYGRNAHQGSAVADEKEEPRLASSGQPHPETIAAETPEDVLERSLHFDRLRLEIGMGLVKLATAEHGDLLRRIPLVRGQVANELGISVPRVRVQDNPRLAASSYRILLEDAPIAAWELTCDRLLAIDSGQVTKAVAGTAAKEPVYGLPALWIMPGQREQAEMHGYLVCEPGAALAVHLQHVLKEYAAEMFSVDDLRQLLTRLEQIAPAAASEATLRVPVPELHVVLRRLLMEEVSIKNLPRILEAIALRACSPHESEDLVIAARLAISRAMCHELCGDDGRLYVVMLDRSATDYIQAQLAEGHAAKTDWVHHLVTSLSRFFRDAPERRRDLALLVEADLRLPLWKLVRPRLGRQVVLARDEVPTEMPLEVVRILDLEDLGVQQGSLVDTVGENLVPTRAAVKPRPHGEIPPGDLPRQPR
;
A
#
# COMPACT_ATOMS: atom_id res chain seq x y z
N MET A 1 13.59 12.40 -34.79
CA MET A 1 14.32 11.14 -34.99
C MET A 1 14.17 10.77 -36.44
N ASP A 2 15.23 10.38 -37.13
CA ASP A 2 15.17 10.00 -38.54
C ASP A 2 14.77 8.52 -38.64
N TYR A 3 13.46 8.26 -38.64
CA TYR A 3 12.91 6.89 -38.71
C TYR A 3 13.23 6.20 -40.04
N GLN A 4 13.44 6.97 -41.10
CA GLN A 4 13.79 6.47 -42.42
C GLN A 4 15.14 5.75 -42.39
N ASP A 5 16.17 6.42 -41.86
CA ASP A 5 17.52 5.85 -41.75
C ASP A 5 17.59 4.60 -40.87
N ILE A 6 16.75 4.55 -39.83
CA ILE A 6 16.66 3.38 -38.94
C ILE A 6 16.02 2.20 -39.68
N LEU A 7 14.85 2.41 -40.30
CA LEU A 7 14.09 1.33 -40.94
C LEU A 7 14.75 0.82 -42.22
N LEU A 8 15.48 1.66 -42.96
CA LEU A 8 16.26 1.23 -44.12
C LEU A 8 17.32 0.17 -43.76
N ARG A 9 17.84 0.17 -42.52
CA ARG A 9 18.80 -0.85 -42.05
C ARG A 9 18.13 -2.20 -41.77
N TYR A 10 16.81 -2.23 -41.65
CA TYR A 10 16.02 -3.43 -41.34
C TYR A 10 15.17 -3.90 -42.51
N LEU A 11 15.48 -3.47 -43.73
CA LEU A 11 14.77 -3.91 -44.95
C LEU A 11 14.91 -5.44 -45.10
N GLY A 12 13.77 -6.15 -45.19
CA GLY A 12 13.69 -7.61 -45.18
C GLY A 12 13.85 -8.27 -43.81
N ARG A 13 13.74 -7.52 -42.71
CA ARG A 13 13.79 -8.05 -41.32
C ARG A 13 12.50 -7.78 -40.57
N LEU A 14 12.23 -8.62 -39.57
CA LEU A 14 11.10 -8.47 -38.65
C LEU A 14 11.34 -7.33 -37.67
N VAL A 15 10.36 -6.43 -37.58
CA VAL A 15 10.37 -5.29 -36.67
C VAL A 15 9.04 -5.19 -35.92
N THR A 16 9.09 -4.65 -34.71
CA THR A 16 7.91 -4.26 -33.95
C THR A 16 7.81 -2.75 -33.97
N ILE A 17 6.73 -2.22 -34.52
CA ILE A 17 6.43 -0.78 -34.53
C ILE A 17 5.29 -0.53 -33.56
N THR A 18 5.53 0.34 -32.58
CA THR A 18 4.50 0.84 -31.66
C THR A 18 4.01 2.18 -32.15
N THR A 19 2.70 2.29 -32.41
CA THR A 19 2.09 3.54 -32.87
C THR A 19 1.42 4.33 -31.74
N PHE A 20 1.04 5.57 -32.03
CA PHE A 20 0.18 6.37 -31.14
C PHE A 20 -1.13 5.61 -30.85
N GLY A 21 -1.39 5.33 -29.57
CA GLY A 21 -2.48 4.46 -29.13
C GLY A 21 -2.06 3.08 -28.61
N TYR A 22 -0.75 2.84 -28.41
CA TYR A 22 -0.18 1.60 -27.87
C TYR A 22 -0.48 0.33 -28.70
N ILE A 23 -0.79 0.52 -29.98
CA ILE A 23 -0.97 -0.58 -30.93
C ILE A 23 0.43 -1.08 -31.31
N LYS A 24 0.68 -2.38 -31.08
CA LYS A 24 1.92 -3.04 -31.49
C LYS A 24 1.67 -3.72 -32.84
N ILE A 25 2.41 -3.28 -33.85
CA ILE A 25 2.37 -3.85 -35.19
C ILE A 25 3.65 -4.62 -35.42
N TRP A 26 3.52 -5.92 -35.68
CA TRP A 26 4.63 -6.82 -35.98
C TRP A 26 4.63 -7.09 -37.48
N GLY A 27 5.76 -6.98 -38.15
CA GLY A 27 5.84 -7.30 -39.57
C GLY A 27 7.25 -7.18 -40.12
N GLU A 28 7.43 -7.63 -41.36
CA GLU A 28 8.70 -7.52 -42.08
C GLU A 28 8.74 -6.22 -42.89
N VAL A 29 9.86 -5.49 -42.84
CA VAL A 29 10.01 -4.23 -43.59
C VAL A 29 10.19 -4.52 -45.07
N ALA A 30 9.14 -4.30 -45.87
CA ALA A 30 9.19 -4.54 -47.32
C ALA A 30 9.71 -3.32 -48.09
N GLU A 31 9.29 -2.12 -47.69
CA GLU A 31 9.65 -0.87 -48.37
C GLU A 31 9.64 0.30 -47.39
N VAL A 32 10.61 1.21 -47.53
CA VAL A 32 10.70 2.43 -46.73
C VAL A 32 10.74 3.61 -47.69
N ASN A 33 9.67 4.41 -47.70
CA ASN A 33 9.55 5.61 -48.49
C ASN A 33 9.68 6.84 -47.60
N GLY A 34 9.87 8.03 -48.19
CA GLY A 34 10.25 9.24 -47.45
C GLY A 34 9.34 9.68 -46.30
N ASP A 35 8.10 9.17 -46.20
CA ASP A 35 7.16 9.51 -45.11
C ASP A 35 6.47 8.29 -44.48
N HIS A 36 6.68 7.07 -45.02
CA HIS A 36 6.01 5.87 -44.54
C HIS A 36 6.84 4.60 -44.71
N VAL A 37 6.53 3.60 -43.88
CA VAL A 37 7.04 2.24 -44.00
C VAL A 37 5.92 1.28 -44.38
N ARG A 38 6.19 0.40 -45.34
CA ARG A 38 5.32 -0.73 -45.68
C ARG A 38 5.84 -1.99 -45.01
N LEU A 39 5.00 -2.57 -44.16
CA LEU A 39 5.23 -3.87 -43.55
C LEU A 39 4.39 -4.94 -44.24
N ILE A 40 4.96 -6.12 -44.45
CA ILE A 40 4.28 -7.31 -44.97
C ILE A 40 4.19 -8.38 -43.87
N ASN A 41 3.24 -9.31 -44.02
CA ASN A 41 2.93 -10.35 -43.03
C ASN A 41 2.61 -9.75 -41.66
N THR A 42 1.81 -8.68 -41.65
CA THR A 42 1.61 -7.87 -40.46
C THR A 42 0.59 -8.45 -39.50
N LEU A 43 0.91 -8.42 -38.21
CA LEU A 43 -0.01 -8.76 -37.14
C LEU A 43 -0.15 -7.56 -36.20
N VAL A 44 -1.38 -7.14 -35.97
CA VAL A 44 -1.71 -5.97 -35.17
C VAL A 44 -2.30 -6.45 -33.85
N THR A 45 -1.69 -6.05 -32.73
CA THR A 45 -2.26 -6.31 -31.40
C THR A 45 -2.53 -5.00 -30.67
N THR A 46 -3.73 -4.91 -30.11
CA THR A 46 -4.12 -3.93 -29.08
C THR A 46 -3.95 -4.62 -27.72
N GLU A 47 -3.33 -3.96 -26.75
CA GLU A 47 -2.87 -4.55 -25.48
C GLU A 47 -3.87 -5.50 -24.77
N HIS A 48 -3.74 -6.82 -24.99
CA HIS A 48 -4.13 -7.88 -24.04
C HIS A 48 -3.56 -9.28 -24.36
N ASP A 49 -2.36 -9.39 -24.94
CA ASP A 49 -1.74 -10.71 -25.14
C ASP A 49 -0.22 -10.61 -25.35
N ASP A 50 0.54 -10.51 -24.25
CA ASP A 50 2.01 -10.64 -24.29
C ASP A 50 2.46 -12.13 -24.28
N GLN A 51 1.53 -13.11 -24.33
CA GLN A 51 1.83 -14.56 -24.28
C GLN A 51 1.48 -15.37 -25.54
N GLY A 52 0.89 -14.77 -26.58
CA GLY A 52 0.29 -15.53 -27.68
C GLY A 52 1.23 -16.09 -28.77
N TRP A 53 2.47 -15.63 -28.90
CA TRP A 53 3.27 -15.96 -30.11
C TRP A 53 4.30 -17.08 -29.95
N TYR A 54 4.99 -17.18 -28.81
CA TYR A 54 6.00 -18.23 -28.59
C TYR A 54 5.40 -19.64 -28.67
N SER A 55 4.13 -19.79 -28.27
CA SER A 55 3.37 -21.05 -28.34
C SER A 55 2.85 -21.36 -29.74
N GLN A 56 2.52 -20.34 -30.55
CA GLN A 56 1.96 -20.55 -31.89
C GLN A 56 3.02 -20.87 -32.95
N ILE A 57 4.26 -20.38 -32.83
CA ILE A 57 5.32 -20.70 -33.79
C ILE A 57 5.96 -22.07 -33.52
N GLN A 58 6.09 -22.50 -32.26
CA GLN A 58 6.69 -23.80 -31.94
C GLN A 58 5.81 -25.00 -32.34
N HIS A 59 4.52 -24.77 -32.59
CA HIS A 59 3.55 -25.80 -33.00
C HIS A 59 2.95 -25.59 -34.40
N ALA A 60 3.45 -24.63 -35.18
CA ALA A 60 3.00 -24.44 -36.55
C ALA A 60 3.66 -25.45 -37.50
N ASP A 61 2.94 -26.55 -37.74
CA ASP A 61 3.14 -27.44 -38.88
C ASP A 61 3.04 -26.60 -40.19
N PRO A 62 4.02 -26.62 -41.11
CA PRO A 62 4.08 -25.69 -42.25
C PRO A 62 2.89 -25.78 -43.21
N ASP A 63 2.08 -26.85 -43.14
CA ASP A 63 0.94 -27.10 -44.01
C ASP A 63 -0.43 -26.80 -43.41
N ASN A 64 -0.55 -26.40 -42.12
CA ASN A 64 -1.88 -26.22 -41.53
C ASN A 64 -1.96 -25.17 -40.41
N SER A 65 -2.08 -23.89 -40.78
CA SER A 65 -2.61 -22.85 -39.88
C SER A 65 -3.28 -21.73 -40.69
N CYS A 66 -4.61 -21.68 -40.61
CA CYS A 66 -5.45 -20.60 -41.13
C CYS A 66 -5.19 -19.29 -40.36
N GLY A 67 -4.53 -18.34 -41.02
CA GLY A 67 -4.45 -16.91 -40.70
C GLY A 67 -4.06 -16.17 -41.99
N PRO A 68 -4.45 -14.91 -42.22
CA PRO A 68 -4.33 -14.28 -43.52
C PRO A 68 -2.85 -14.10 -43.90
N ARG A 69 -2.32 -15.01 -44.71
CA ARG A 69 -1.06 -14.83 -45.44
C ARG A 69 -1.28 -13.64 -46.39
N ASN A 70 -0.47 -12.60 -46.26
CA ASN A 70 -0.53 -11.28 -46.97
C ASN A 70 -1.35 -10.16 -46.32
N ALA A 71 -1.34 -9.99 -45.00
CA ALA A 71 -1.68 -8.69 -44.41
C ALA A 71 -0.53 -7.68 -44.68
N GLU A 72 -0.82 -6.60 -45.40
CA GLU A 72 0.08 -5.47 -45.60
C GLU A 72 -0.40 -4.28 -44.78
N THR A 73 0.50 -3.64 -44.04
CA THR A 73 0.19 -2.42 -43.27
C THR A 73 1.17 -1.33 -43.63
N ILE A 74 0.64 -0.13 -43.94
CA ILE A 74 1.42 1.08 -44.19
C ILE A 74 1.32 1.96 -42.96
N ILE A 75 2.46 2.37 -42.41
CA ILE A 75 2.55 3.20 -41.20
C ILE A 75 3.31 4.47 -41.55
N GLN A 76 2.71 5.62 -41.27
CA GLN A 76 3.35 6.92 -41.48
C GLN A 76 4.35 7.21 -40.35
N PHE A 77 5.48 7.85 -40.64
CA PHE A 77 6.53 8.07 -39.62
C PHE A 77 6.07 8.90 -38.42
N HIS A 78 5.17 9.86 -38.63
CA HIS A 78 4.59 10.65 -37.53
C HIS A 78 3.69 9.81 -36.60
N GLN A 79 3.29 8.61 -37.00
CA GLN A 79 2.51 7.69 -36.17
C GLN A 79 3.40 6.79 -35.31
N ILE A 80 4.72 6.76 -35.54
CA ILE A 80 5.66 5.86 -34.87
C ILE A 80 6.14 6.46 -33.55
N VAL A 81 5.93 5.73 -32.47
CA VAL A 81 6.38 6.08 -31.10
C VAL A 81 7.67 5.33 -30.75
N ALA A 82 7.76 4.05 -31.10
CA ALA A 82 8.94 3.24 -30.86
C ALA A 82 9.09 2.14 -31.92
N ILE A 83 10.34 1.78 -32.20
CA ILE A 83 10.70 0.64 -33.05
C ILE A 83 11.58 -0.28 -32.21
N SER A 84 11.22 -1.56 -32.13
CA SER A 84 12.01 -2.60 -31.48
C SER A 84 12.36 -3.67 -32.50
N CYS A 85 13.63 -4.06 -32.55
CA CYS A 85 14.12 -5.14 -33.40
C CYS A 85 14.69 -6.24 -32.51
N GLN A 86 14.31 -7.50 -32.75
CA GLN A 86 14.97 -8.64 -32.14
C GLN A 86 16.24 -8.95 -32.94
N ASP A 87 17.31 -8.22 -32.68
CA ASP A 87 18.67 -8.62 -33.10
C ASP A 87 19.66 -8.19 -32.01
N ALA A 88 19.73 -9.02 -30.97
CA ALA A 88 20.92 -9.15 -30.15
C ALA A 88 21.55 -10.50 -30.48
N ILE A 89 22.33 -10.60 -31.55
CA ILE A 89 23.24 -11.74 -31.72
C ILE A 89 24.61 -11.26 -32.23
N HIS A 90 25.59 -11.56 -31.39
CA HIS A 90 26.98 -11.92 -31.68
C HIS A 90 27.41 -11.94 -33.17
N PRO A 91 28.54 -11.31 -33.55
CA PRO A 91 29.04 -11.35 -34.91
C PRO A 91 29.65 -12.73 -35.18
N ASP A 92 28.97 -13.55 -35.97
CA ASP A 92 29.53 -14.55 -36.90
C ASP A 92 28.44 -15.56 -37.29
N ALA A 93 27.70 -15.26 -38.37
CA ALA A 93 27.00 -16.28 -39.15
C ALA A 93 26.71 -15.77 -40.57
N ALA A 94 27.18 -16.53 -41.57
CA ALA A 94 27.09 -16.24 -42.99
C ALA A 94 25.67 -16.42 -43.57
N PRO A 95 25.33 -15.75 -44.70
CA PRO A 95 23.97 -15.77 -45.25
C PRO A 95 23.68 -17.02 -46.10
N TYR A 96 22.62 -17.74 -45.76
CA TYR A 96 21.83 -18.54 -46.71
C TYR A 96 20.90 -17.58 -47.45
N GLY A 97 20.62 -17.64 -48.76
CA GLY A 97 20.83 -18.64 -49.80
C GLY A 97 19.67 -18.46 -50.79
N ARG A 98 19.92 -17.77 -51.92
CA ARG A 98 18.98 -17.53 -53.02
C ARG A 98 18.75 -18.81 -53.83
N ASN A 99 17.50 -19.09 -54.21
CA ASN A 99 17.11 -19.80 -55.44
C ASN A 99 15.71 -19.25 -55.82
N ALA A 100 15.46 -18.51 -56.91
CA ALA A 100 15.62 -18.77 -58.35
C ALA A 100 14.60 -19.79 -58.92
N HIS A 101 13.43 -19.29 -59.35
CA HIS A 101 12.59 -19.79 -60.47
C HIS A 101 11.75 -18.59 -60.95
N GLN A 102 12.07 -17.96 -62.11
CA GLN A 102 11.59 -18.24 -63.48
C GLN A 102 10.07 -18.14 -63.73
N GLY A 103 9.67 -17.09 -64.46
CA GLY A 103 8.90 -17.27 -65.70
C GLY A 103 7.52 -16.59 -65.84
N SER A 104 7.36 -15.86 -66.95
CA SER A 104 6.14 -15.32 -67.61
C SER A 104 5.44 -14.10 -66.97
N ALA A 105 5.56 -12.88 -67.52
CA ALA A 105 5.02 -12.36 -68.79
C ALA A 105 3.48 -12.26 -68.82
N VAL A 106 2.92 -11.05 -68.79
CA VAL A 106 1.94 -10.46 -69.75
C VAL A 106 1.86 -8.94 -69.50
N ALA A 107 1.71 -8.21 -70.59
CA ALA A 107 1.74 -6.76 -70.77
C ALA A 107 0.37 -6.05 -70.62
N ASP A 108 0.41 -4.74 -70.82
CA ASP A 108 -0.70 -3.78 -71.06
C ASP A 108 -1.58 -3.45 -69.83
N GLU A 109 -1.98 -2.20 -69.55
CA GLU A 109 -2.33 -1.11 -70.45
C GLU A 109 -2.34 0.25 -69.70
N LYS A 110 -2.25 1.33 -70.47
CA LYS A 110 -2.32 2.75 -70.07
C LYS A 110 -3.72 3.16 -69.60
N GLU A 111 -3.81 4.13 -68.68
CA GLU A 111 -4.61 5.36 -68.88
C GLU A 111 -4.35 6.42 -67.77
N GLU A 112 -3.93 7.61 -68.20
CA GLU A 112 -3.96 8.88 -67.45
C GLU A 112 -5.39 9.49 -67.47
N PRO A 113 -5.62 10.76 -67.08
CA PRO A 113 -5.69 11.31 -65.73
C PRO A 113 -7.07 11.96 -65.49
N ARG A 114 -7.41 12.39 -64.26
CA ARG A 114 -8.42 13.46 -64.10
C ARG A 114 -8.26 14.25 -62.80
N LEU A 115 -8.30 15.56 -63.00
CA LEU A 115 -8.09 16.66 -62.08
C LEU A 115 -9.12 16.73 -60.94
N ALA A 116 -8.60 17.16 -59.79
CA ALA A 116 -9.13 18.16 -58.85
C ALA A 116 -10.65 18.22 -58.57
N SER A 117 -11.01 17.99 -57.30
CA SER A 117 -11.90 18.92 -56.61
C SER A 117 -11.51 19.03 -55.13
N SER A 118 -11.24 20.26 -54.73
CA SER A 118 -11.01 20.73 -53.37
C SER A 118 -12.30 20.71 -52.55
N GLY A 119 -12.26 20.10 -51.37
CA GLY A 119 -13.29 20.19 -50.33
C GLY A 119 -12.64 20.36 -48.96
N GLN A 120 -12.94 21.47 -48.29
CA GLN A 120 -12.47 21.83 -46.95
C GLN A 120 -12.97 20.85 -45.85
N PRO A 121 -12.28 20.78 -44.70
CA PRO A 121 -12.55 19.81 -43.64
C PRO A 121 -13.88 20.08 -42.92
N HIS A 122 -14.68 19.02 -42.76
CA HIS A 122 -15.85 19.03 -41.87
C HIS A 122 -15.40 18.99 -40.40
N PRO A 123 -16.10 19.70 -39.50
CA PRO A 123 -15.83 19.66 -38.06
C PRO A 123 -16.12 18.26 -37.51
N GLU A 124 -15.21 17.75 -36.68
CA GLU A 124 -15.33 16.48 -35.97
C GLU A 124 -16.61 16.46 -35.11
N THR A 125 -17.58 15.66 -35.54
CA THR A 125 -18.73 15.27 -34.73
C THR A 125 -18.20 14.42 -33.58
N ILE A 126 -18.40 14.90 -32.34
CA ILE A 126 -18.22 14.10 -31.12
C ILE A 126 -19.10 12.85 -31.27
N ALA A 127 -18.48 11.70 -31.51
CA ALA A 127 -19.17 10.43 -31.51
C ALA A 127 -19.79 10.23 -30.12
N ALA A 128 -21.10 10.00 -30.07
CA ALA A 128 -21.80 9.70 -28.83
C ALA A 128 -21.25 8.39 -28.26
N GLU A 129 -20.67 8.46 -27.05
CA GLU A 129 -20.14 7.29 -26.33
C GLU A 129 -21.26 6.26 -26.14
N THR A 130 -20.98 4.98 -26.44
CA THR A 130 -21.97 3.93 -26.28
C THR A 130 -22.16 3.61 -24.79
N PRO A 131 -23.34 3.09 -24.36
CA PRO A 131 -23.54 2.68 -22.98
C PRO A 131 -22.53 1.64 -22.47
N GLU A 132 -21.96 0.84 -23.38
CA GLU A 132 -20.90 -0.14 -23.08
C GLU A 132 -19.57 0.56 -22.79
N ASP A 133 -19.18 1.58 -23.56
CA ASP A 133 -17.98 2.39 -23.30
C ASP A 133 -18.07 3.13 -21.95
N VAL A 134 -19.27 3.58 -21.59
CA VAL A 134 -19.54 4.23 -20.30
C VAL A 134 -19.45 3.23 -19.15
N LEU A 135 -19.94 2.00 -19.35
CA LEU A 135 -19.84 0.93 -18.36
C LEU A 135 -18.38 0.48 -18.18
N GLU A 136 -17.63 0.27 -19.26
CA GLU A 136 -16.22 -0.11 -19.22
C GLU A 136 -15.36 0.97 -18.53
N ARG A 137 -15.61 2.25 -18.80
CA ARG A 137 -14.97 3.34 -18.04
C ARG A 137 -15.38 3.38 -16.57
N SER A 138 -16.64 3.07 -16.26
CA SER A 138 -17.12 3.00 -14.87
C SER A 138 -16.49 1.86 -14.08
N LEU A 139 -16.14 0.75 -14.76
CA LEU A 139 -15.41 -0.37 -14.17
C LEU A 139 -13.93 -0.05 -13.92
N HIS A 140 -13.37 0.93 -14.63
CA HIS A 140 -11.98 1.41 -14.48
C HIS A 140 -11.93 2.78 -13.81
N PHE A 141 -12.40 2.87 -12.56
CA PHE A 141 -12.20 4.09 -11.77
C PHE A 141 -10.81 4.08 -11.11
N ASP A 142 -10.18 5.26 -11.02
CA ASP A 142 -8.89 5.40 -10.35
C ASP A 142 -9.07 5.22 -8.84
N ARG A 143 -8.47 4.17 -8.30
CA ARG A 143 -8.51 3.89 -6.85
C ARG A 143 -7.94 5.04 -6.02
N LEU A 144 -6.92 5.74 -6.51
CA LEU A 144 -6.30 6.87 -5.80
C LEU A 144 -6.32 8.15 -6.64
N ARG A 145 -6.84 9.23 -6.06
CA ARG A 145 -6.84 10.57 -6.66
C ARG A 145 -6.28 11.60 -5.70
N LEU A 146 -5.40 12.45 -6.22
CA LEU A 146 -4.95 13.67 -5.55
C LEU A 146 -5.58 14.85 -6.26
N GLU A 147 -6.51 15.51 -5.58
CA GLU A 147 -7.11 16.73 -6.10
C GLU A 147 -6.46 17.96 -5.52
N ILE A 148 -6.13 18.91 -6.39
CA ILE A 148 -5.42 20.14 -6.04
C ILE A 148 -6.26 21.37 -6.37
N GLY A 149 -6.23 22.37 -5.49
CA GLY A 149 -6.80 23.68 -5.77
C GLY A 149 -6.02 24.44 -6.85
N MET A 150 -6.66 25.42 -7.48
CA MET A 150 -6.08 26.18 -8.60
C MET A 150 -4.75 26.88 -8.27
N GLY A 151 -4.53 27.27 -7.00
CA GLY A 151 -3.28 27.89 -6.56
C GLY A 151 -2.10 26.91 -6.43
N LEU A 152 -2.40 25.61 -6.31
CA LEU A 152 -1.40 24.54 -6.19
C LEU A 152 -1.02 23.92 -7.54
N VAL A 153 -1.73 24.25 -8.63
CA VAL A 153 -1.46 23.72 -9.98
C VAL A 153 0.00 23.93 -10.39
N LYS A 154 0.62 25.04 -9.96
CA LYS A 154 2.04 25.33 -10.19
C LYS A 154 2.97 24.20 -9.73
N LEU A 155 2.65 23.56 -8.59
CA LEU A 155 3.42 22.44 -8.02
C LEU A 155 3.29 21.16 -8.86
N ALA A 156 2.23 21.05 -9.67
CA ALA A 156 1.92 19.90 -10.51
C ALA A 156 2.25 20.11 -12.01
N THR A 157 2.99 21.17 -12.38
CA THR A 157 3.42 21.39 -13.77
C THR A 157 4.72 20.66 -14.11
N ALA A 158 4.93 20.26 -15.37
CA ALA A 158 6.14 19.53 -15.78
C ALA A 158 7.43 20.39 -15.74
N GLU A 159 7.30 21.70 -15.90
CA GLU A 159 8.44 22.62 -16.01
C GLU A 159 8.98 23.10 -14.65
N HIS A 160 8.09 23.28 -13.66
CA HIS A 160 8.43 23.84 -12.34
C HIS A 160 7.90 23.02 -11.16
N GLY A 161 7.12 21.96 -11.43
CA GLY A 161 6.46 21.15 -10.42
C GLY A 161 7.24 19.90 -10.05
N ASP A 162 7.70 19.87 -8.80
CA ASP A 162 8.39 18.72 -8.22
C ASP A 162 7.41 17.59 -7.83
N LEU A 163 6.12 17.90 -7.66
CA LEU A 163 5.12 16.97 -7.15
C LEU A 163 4.93 15.73 -8.05
N LEU A 164 4.81 15.93 -9.37
CA LEU A 164 4.61 14.82 -10.32
C LEU A 164 5.80 13.85 -10.35
N ARG A 165 7.01 14.35 -10.07
CA ARG A 165 8.22 13.51 -9.97
C ARG A 165 8.31 12.78 -8.64
N ARG A 166 7.81 13.39 -7.56
CA ARG A 166 7.80 12.79 -6.22
C ARG A 166 6.76 11.69 -6.05
N ILE A 167 5.59 11.79 -6.67
CA ILE A 167 4.51 10.80 -6.50
C ILE A 167 4.96 9.35 -6.81
N PRO A 168 5.64 9.05 -7.94
CA PRO A 168 6.17 7.72 -8.19
C PRO A 168 7.21 7.27 -7.16
N LEU A 169 8.05 8.19 -6.65
CA LEU A 169 9.05 7.88 -5.62
C LEU A 169 8.37 7.51 -4.30
N VAL A 170 7.36 8.28 -3.88
CA VAL A 170 6.56 8.01 -2.69
C VAL A 170 5.86 6.66 -2.80
N ARG A 171 5.23 6.36 -3.95
CA ARG A 171 4.63 5.04 -4.21
C ARG A 171 5.66 3.92 -4.10
N GLY A 172 6.85 4.10 -4.69
CA GLY A 172 7.93 3.12 -4.62
C GLY A 172 8.46 2.91 -3.20
N GLN A 173 8.56 3.97 -2.40
CA GLN A 173 8.94 3.90 -0.99
C GLN A 173 7.92 3.09 -0.20
N VAL A 174 6.63 3.42 -0.29
CA VAL A 174 5.56 2.69 0.42
C VAL A 174 5.50 1.23 -0.03
N ALA A 175 5.63 0.97 -1.33
CA ALA A 175 5.68 -0.39 -1.87
C ALA A 175 6.86 -1.21 -1.30
N ASN A 176 8.04 -0.61 -1.20
CA ASN A 176 9.23 -1.28 -0.67
C ASN A 176 9.19 -1.44 0.86
N GLU A 177 8.59 -0.48 1.58
CA GLU A 177 8.44 -0.52 3.03
C GLU A 177 7.43 -1.59 3.45
N LEU A 178 6.23 -1.60 2.84
CA LEU A 178 5.15 -2.51 3.24
C LEU A 178 5.13 -3.82 2.45
N GLY A 179 5.80 -3.91 1.30
CA GLY A 179 5.80 -5.11 0.46
C GLY A 179 4.52 -5.27 -0.37
N ILE A 180 3.83 -4.18 -0.71
CA ILE A 180 2.58 -4.19 -1.49
C ILE A 180 2.72 -3.45 -2.82
N SER A 181 1.83 -3.76 -3.77
CA SER A 181 1.65 -2.93 -4.96
C SER A 181 0.78 -1.72 -4.62
N VAL A 182 1.31 -0.51 -4.78
CA VAL A 182 0.54 0.72 -4.56
C VAL A 182 -0.06 1.19 -5.89
N PRO A 183 -1.39 1.40 -5.99
CA PRO A 183 -2.03 1.84 -7.23
C PRO A 183 -1.52 3.22 -7.67
N ARG A 184 -1.73 3.56 -8.95
CA ARG A 184 -1.31 4.87 -9.49
C ARG A 184 -2.15 5.98 -8.85
N VAL A 185 -1.50 7.08 -8.47
CA VAL A 185 -2.18 8.28 -7.95
C VAL A 185 -2.43 9.22 -9.12
N ARG A 186 -3.70 9.45 -9.45
CA ARG A 186 -4.07 10.41 -10.50
C ARG A 186 -4.15 11.82 -9.90
N VAL A 187 -3.44 12.77 -10.50
CA VAL A 187 -3.50 14.19 -10.07
C VAL A 187 -4.52 14.92 -10.93
N GLN A 188 -5.44 15.64 -10.30
CA GLN A 188 -6.49 16.40 -10.98
C GLN A 188 -6.67 17.76 -10.31
N ASP A 189 -6.84 18.81 -11.09
CA ASP A 189 -7.26 20.11 -10.58
C ASP A 189 -8.77 20.12 -10.29
N ASN A 190 -9.16 20.72 -9.16
CA ASN A 190 -10.56 20.89 -8.81
C ASN A 190 -10.85 22.38 -8.52
N PRO A 191 -11.60 23.07 -9.41
CA PRO A 191 -11.90 24.49 -9.24
C PRO A 191 -12.87 24.77 -8.08
N ARG A 192 -13.55 23.74 -7.54
CA ARG A 192 -14.44 23.88 -6.37
C ARG A 192 -13.68 23.86 -5.05
N LEU A 193 -12.42 23.44 -5.06
CA LEU A 193 -11.56 23.37 -3.89
C LEU A 193 -10.94 24.75 -3.59
N ALA A 194 -10.61 25.05 -2.33
CA ALA A 194 -9.93 26.29 -2.00
C ALA A 194 -8.55 26.35 -2.69
N ALA A 195 -8.15 27.54 -3.15
CA ALA A 195 -6.99 27.69 -4.04
C ALA A 195 -5.68 27.11 -3.46
N SER A 196 -5.48 27.20 -2.15
CA SER A 196 -4.32 26.70 -1.40
C SER A 196 -4.51 25.29 -0.83
N SER A 197 -5.64 24.62 -1.08
CA SER A 197 -5.92 23.31 -0.48
C SER A 197 -5.67 22.16 -1.44
N TYR A 198 -5.48 20.96 -0.89
CA TYR A 198 -5.54 19.70 -1.63
C TYR A 198 -6.31 18.66 -0.82
N ARG A 199 -6.81 17.64 -1.52
CA ARG A 199 -7.44 16.47 -0.90
C ARG A 199 -6.97 15.18 -1.58
N ILE A 200 -6.79 14.14 -0.78
CA ILE A 200 -6.47 12.79 -1.22
C ILE A 200 -7.76 11.98 -1.13
N LEU A 201 -8.10 11.29 -2.21
CA LEU A 201 -9.26 10.43 -2.29
C LEU A 201 -8.83 8.99 -2.55
N LEU A 202 -9.53 8.08 -1.89
CA LEU A 202 -9.50 6.64 -2.14
C LEU A 202 -10.90 6.23 -2.58
N GLU A 203 -11.01 5.63 -3.77
CA GLU A 203 -12.29 5.19 -4.34
C GLU A 203 -13.36 6.32 -4.34
N ASP A 204 -12.94 7.52 -4.77
CA ASP A 204 -13.74 8.76 -4.77
C ASP A 204 -14.19 9.29 -3.39
N ALA A 205 -13.83 8.63 -2.30
CA ALA A 205 -14.05 9.11 -0.94
C ALA A 205 -12.84 9.93 -0.45
N PRO A 206 -13.04 11.16 0.07
CA PRO A 206 -11.94 11.95 0.62
C PRO A 206 -11.44 11.34 1.93
N ILE A 207 -10.16 10.95 1.96
CA ILE A 207 -9.52 10.33 3.13
C ILE A 207 -8.60 11.30 3.87
N ALA A 208 -8.06 12.30 3.19
CA ALA A 208 -7.24 13.34 3.81
C ALA A 208 -7.36 14.67 3.07
N ALA A 209 -7.20 15.78 3.77
CA ALA A 209 -7.18 17.12 3.19
C ALA A 209 -6.30 18.05 4.01
N TRP A 210 -5.59 18.97 3.34
CA TRP A 210 -4.77 19.96 4.02
C TRP A 210 -4.55 21.22 3.17
N GLU A 211 -4.05 22.27 3.80
CA GLU A 211 -3.78 23.57 3.16
C GLU A 211 -2.27 23.83 3.04
N LEU A 212 -1.85 24.28 1.86
CA LEU A 212 -0.47 24.55 1.47
C LEU A 212 -0.32 26.01 1.01
N THR A 213 0.78 26.63 1.40
CA THR A 213 1.12 27.98 0.95
C THR A 213 2.31 27.92 0.00
N CYS A 214 2.05 27.96 -1.33
CA CYS A 214 3.07 27.75 -2.38
C CYS A 214 4.25 28.74 -2.35
N ASP A 215 4.05 29.94 -1.83
CA ASP A 215 5.04 31.03 -1.76
C ASP A 215 5.91 30.98 -0.49
N ARG A 216 5.70 30.01 0.39
CA ARG A 216 6.37 29.91 1.70
C ARG A 216 6.98 28.53 1.92
N LEU A 217 7.88 28.46 2.89
CA LEU A 217 8.45 27.20 3.39
C LEU A 217 7.77 26.83 4.71
N LEU A 218 7.63 25.54 4.97
CA LEU A 218 7.11 25.03 6.24
C LEU A 218 8.30 24.73 7.17
N ALA A 219 8.42 25.48 8.25
CA ALA A 219 9.38 25.23 9.32
C ALA A 219 8.69 24.45 10.45
N ILE A 220 9.06 23.18 10.63
CA ILE A 220 8.47 22.27 11.61
C ILE A 220 9.32 22.27 12.87
N ASP A 221 8.69 22.45 14.03
CA ASP A 221 9.32 22.30 15.33
C ASP A 221 9.28 20.83 15.76
N SER A 222 10.44 20.18 15.77
CA SER A 222 10.57 18.81 16.25
C SER A 222 10.78 18.70 17.76
N GLY A 223 10.99 19.81 18.49
CA GLY A 223 11.38 19.83 19.90
C GLY A 223 12.81 20.34 20.14
N GLN A 224 13.59 20.56 19.07
CA GLN A 224 14.97 21.06 19.13
C GLN A 224 15.08 22.58 18.97
N VAL A 225 13.94 23.28 18.89
CA VAL A 225 13.92 24.72 18.62
C VAL A 225 14.47 25.51 19.79
N THR A 226 15.49 26.32 19.51
CA THR A 226 16.13 27.19 20.51
C THR A 226 15.54 28.59 20.54
N LYS A 227 15.09 29.09 19.39
CA LYS A 227 14.49 30.43 19.24
C LYS A 227 13.41 30.43 18.17
N ALA A 228 12.30 31.10 18.44
CA ALA A 228 11.22 31.25 17.47
C ALA A 228 11.61 32.19 16.32
N VAL A 229 11.24 31.83 15.10
CA VAL A 229 11.38 32.66 13.89
C VAL A 229 10.04 33.30 13.55
N ALA A 230 10.05 34.48 12.92
CA ALA A 230 8.84 35.15 12.48
C ALA A 230 8.18 34.40 11.31
N GLY A 231 6.92 34.00 11.45
CA GLY A 231 6.14 33.31 10.44
C GLY A 231 4.68 33.19 10.82
N THR A 232 3.87 32.64 9.92
CA THR A 232 2.43 32.37 10.18
C THR A 232 2.29 30.99 10.81
N ALA A 233 1.57 30.90 11.93
CA ALA A 233 1.34 29.62 12.61
C ALA A 233 0.62 28.60 11.71
N ALA A 234 1.11 27.36 11.74
CA ALA A 234 0.57 26.22 11.03
C ALA A 234 0.74 24.95 11.88
N LYS A 235 0.17 23.85 11.40
CA LYS A 235 0.40 22.51 11.96
C LYS A 235 0.77 21.57 10.84
N GLU A 236 1.79 20.77 11.08
CA GLU A 236 2.23 19.73 10.14
C GLU A 236 1.09 18.69 9.96
N PRO A 237 0.84 18.20 8.73
CA PRO A 237 -0.35 17.39 8.41
C PRO A 237 -0.36 15.98 9.00
N VAL A 238 0.80 15.38 9.30
CA VAL A 238 0.92 13.97 9.71
C VAL A 238 0.81 13.78 11.22
N TYR A 239 1.65 14.47 11.99
CA TYR A 239 1.78 14.34 13.44
C TYR A 239 1.12 15.49 14.19
N GLY A 240 0.69 16.53 13.47
CA GLY A 240 0.12 17.74 14.07
C GLY A 240 1.15 18.58 14.82
N LEU A 241 2.43 18.43 14.48
CA LEU A 241 3.51 19.19 15.12
C LEU A 241 3.35 20.69 14.88
N PRO A 242 3.71 21.54 15.86
CA PRO A 242 3.75 22.98 15.66
C PRO A 242 4.66 23.34 14.48
N ALA A 243 4.15 24.16 13.57
CA ALA A 243 4.91 24.59 12.40
C ALA A 243 4.67 26.07 12.10
N LEU A 244 5.55 26.66 11.30
CA LEU A 244 5.49 28.05 10.88
C LEU A 244 5.68 28.15 9.37
N TRP A 245 4.82 28.89 8.69
CA TRP A 245 5.05 29.32 7.32
C TRP A 245 5.99 30.52 7.29
N ILE A 246 7.21 30.29 6.82
CA ILE A 246 8.29 31.29 6.76
C ILE A 246 8.57 31.70 5.31
N MET A 247 9.16 32.88 5.13
CA MET A 247 9.62 33.31 3.80
C MET A 247 10.87 32.50 3.39
N PRO A 248 11.08 32.23 2.09
CA PRO A 248 12.26 31.48 1.64
C PRO A 248 13.60 32.06 2.10
N GLY A 249 13.72 33.39 2.21
CA GLY A 249 14.92 34.06 2.70
C GLY A 249 15.22 33.84 4.20
N GLN A 250 14.29 33.27 4.97
CA GLN A 250 14.47 32.96 6.39
C GLN A 250 14.92 31.51 6.63
N ARG A 251 15.14 30.73 5.56
CA ARG A 251 15.51 29.31 5.63
C ARG A 251 16.72 29.05 6.52
N GLU A 252 17.85 29.69 6.22
CA GLU A 252 19.10 29.50 6.98
C GLU A 252 18.92 29.84 8.45
N GLN A 253 18.17 30.91 8.76
CA GLN A 253 17.89 31.31 10.13
C GLN A 253 17.04 30.27 10.88
N ALA A 254 16.02 29.70 10.22
CA ALA A 254 15.18 28.68 10.82
C ALA A 254 15.95 27.37 11.07
N GLU A 255 16.74 26.93 10.09
CA GLU A 255 17.60 25.74 10.22
C GLU A 255 18.62 25.92 11.36
N MET A 256 19.27 27.08 11.47
CA MET A 256 20.19 27.39 12.58
C MET A 256 19.53 27.35 13.96
N HIS A 257 18.24 27.66 14.05
CA HIS A 257 17.50 27.62 15.30
C HIS A 257 16.91 26.25 15.64
N GLY A 258 17.13 25.23 14.79
CA GLY A 258 16.69 23.85 15.03
C GLY A 258 15.34 23.48 14.37
N TYR A 259 14.81 24.30 13.45
CA TYR A 259 13.61 23.92 12.69
C TYR A 259 13.96 23.00 11.51
N LEU A 260 13.11 22.01 11.27
CA LEU A 260 13.12 21.26 10.01
C LEU A 260 12.37 22.03 8.94
N VAL A 261 13.08 22.59 7.97
CA VAL A 261 12.48 23.39 6.88
C VAL A 261 12.22 22.52 5.66
N CYS A 262 10.97 22.49 5.19
CA CYS A 262 10.57 21.76 3.99
C CYS A 262 9.75 22.63 3.02
N GLU A 263 9.87 22.29 1.73
CA GLU A 263 9.11 22.94 0.65
C GLU A 263 7.67 22.40 0.60
N PRO A 264 6.69 23.17 0.10
CA PRO A 264 5.29 22.75 0.01
C PRO A 264 5.09 21.42 -0.72
N GLY A 265 5.82 21.19 -1.82
CA GLY A 265 5.75 19.92 -2.57
C GLY A 265 6.32 18.74 -1.78
N ALA A 266 7.35 18.96 -0.97
CA ALA A 266 7.91 17.94 -0.08
C ALA A 266 6.96 17.65 1.10
N ALA A 267 6.34 18.66 1.69
CA ALA A 267 5.33 18.50 2.73
C ALA A 267 4.12 17.68 2.23
N LEU A 268 3.63 17.97 1.02
CA LEU A 268 2.59 17.17 0.38
C LEU A 268 3.04 15.73 0.16
N ALA A 269 4.26 15.51 -0.34
CA ALA A 269 4.80 14.16 -0.56
C ALA A 269 4.88 13.34 0.73
N VAL A 270 5.31 13.94 1.85
CA VAL A 270 5.36 13.29 3.17
C VAL A 270 3.94 12.96 3.67
N HIS A 271 2.98 13.88 3.50
CA HIS A 271 1.59 13.60 3.85
C HIS A 271 1.00 12.49 2.98
N LEU A 272 1.26 12.49 1.67
CA LEU A 272 0.84 11.42 0.76
C LEU A 272 1.44 10.08 1.19
N GLN A 273 2.74 10.03 1.49
CA GLN A 273 3.39 8.81 1.99
C GLN A 273 2.69 8.30 3.24
N HIS A 274 2.38 9.18 4.18
CA HIS A 274 1.68 8.81 5.41
C HIS A 274 0.31 8.22 5.14
N VAL A 275 -0.52 8.92 4.37
CA VAL A 275 -1.88 8.49 4.03
C VAL A 275 -1.88 7.16 3.29
N LEU A 276 -0.93 6.94 2.36
CA LEU A 276 -0.80 5.65 1.67
C LEU A 276 -0.45 4.50 2.62
N LYS A 277 0.31 4.74 3.69
CA LYS A 277 0.62 3.70 4.69
C LYS A 277 -0.59 3.41 5.57
N GLU A 278 -1.28 4.46 6.02
CA GLU A 278 -2.48 4.34 6.85
C GLU A 278 -3.59 3.53 6.15
N TYR A 279 -3.79 3.80 4.85
CA TYR A 279 -4.82 3.17 4.03
C TYR A 279 -4.31 1.96 3.22
N ALA A 280 -3.09 1.47 3.51
CA ALA A 280 -2.48 0.35 2.80
C ALA A 280 -3.36 -0.91 2.80
N ALA A 281 -3.98 -1.21 3.95
CA ALA A 281 -4.87 -2.35 4.09
C ALA A 281 -6.18 -2.23 3.30
N GLU A 282 -6.62 -1.02 2.98
CA GLU A 282 -7.83 -0.78 2.17
C GLU A 282 -7.51 -0.86 0.68
N MET A 283 -6.35 -0.33 0.27
CA MET A 283 -5.87 -0.42 -1.11
C MET A 283 -5.50 -1.84 -1.55
N PHE A 284 -5.13 -2.71 -0.60
CA PHE A 284 -4.70 -4.07 -0.88
C PHE A 284 -5.89 -4.97 -1.23
N SER A 285 -6.04 -5.31 -2.52
CA SER A 285 -7.14 -6.12 -3.03
C SER A 285 -6.80 -7.62 -3.13
N VAL A 286 -7.81 -8.46 -3.33
CA VAL A 286 -7.62 -9.90 -3.53
C VAL A 286 -6.84 -10.17 -4.82
N ASP A 287 -7.01 -9.33 -5.85
CA ASP A 287 -6.28 -9.47 -7.11
C ASP A 287 -4.80 -9.10 -6.94
N ASP A 288 -4.49 -8.11 -6.09
CA ASP A 288 -3.11 -7.80 -5.72
C ASP A 288 -2.45 -8.99 -5.01
N LEU A 289 -3.17 -9.66 -4.09
CA LEU A 289 -2.69 -10.88 -3.45
C LEU A 289 -2.45 -12.00 -4.47
N ARG A 290 -3.38 -12.24 -5.39
CA ARG A 290 -3.20 -13.27 -6.44
C ARG A 290 -1.96 -13.00 -7.27
N GLN A 291 -1.77 -11.75 -7.72
CA GLN A 291 -0.58 -11.35 -8.46
C GLN A 291 0.71 -11.54 -7.65
N LEU A 292 0.69 -11.22 -6.35
CA LEU A 292 1.82 -11.46 -5.45
C LEU A 292 2.12 -12.96 -5.32
N LEU A 293 1.10 -13.80 -5.16
CA LEU A 293 1.25 -15.26 -5.07
C LEU A 293 1.82 -15.84 -6.37
N THR A 294 1.32 -15.43 -7.54
CA THR A 294 1.84 -15.88 -8.84
C THR A 294 3.31 -15.51 -9.04
N ARG A 295 3.72 -14.31 -8.62
CA ARG A 295 5.14 -13.92 -8.66
C ARG A 295 5.96 -14.71 -7.65
N LEU A 296 5.40 -14.97 -6.47
CA LEU A 296 6.07 -15.74 -5.42
C LEU A 296 6.27 -17.20 -5.83
N GLU A 297 5.36 -17.80 -6.58
CA GLU A 297 5.51 -19.17 -7.12
C GLU A 297 6.77 -19.33 -7.98
N GLN A 298 7.23 -18.25 -8.62
CA GLN A 298 8.47 -18.27 -9.41
C GLN A 298 9.75 -18.20 -8.54
N ILE A 299 9.64 -17.69 -7.31
CA ILE A 299 10.79 -17.40 -6.43
C ILE A 299 10.88 -18.42 -5.28
N ALA A 300 9.75 -18.70 -4.63
CA ALA A 300 9.59 -19.58 -3.47
C ALA A 300 8.31 -20.43 -3.60
N PRO A 301 8.27 -21.38 -4.57
CA PRO A 301 7.08 -22.16 -4.88
C PRO A 301 6.54 -22.94 -3.68
N ALA A 302 7.42 -23.53 -2.87
CA ALA A 302 7.02 -24.32 -1.70
C ALA A 302 6.19 -23.48 -0.70
N ALA A 303 6.62 -22.26 -0.39
CA ALA A 303 5.90 -21.38 0.55
C ALA A 303 4.51 -20.98 0.02
N ALA A 304 4.42 -20.67 -1.28
CA ALA A 304 3.16 -20.27 -1.91
C ALA A 304 2.16 -21.45 -2.00
N SER A 305 2.61 -22.61 -2.49
CA SER A 305 1.75 -23.79 -2.68
C SER A 305 1.31 -24.39 -1.35
N GLU A 306 2.21 -24.50 -0.36
CA GLU A 306 1.87 -25.07 0.96
C GLU A 306 0.88 -24.20 1.73
N ALA A 307 0.96 -22.87 1.60
CA ALA A 307 0.02 -21.95 2.23
C ALA A 307 -1.36 -21.98 1.56
N THR A 308 -1.41 -21.91 0.23
CA THR A 308 -2.67 -21.93 -0.54
C THR A 308 -3.39 -23.28 -0.49
N LEU A 309 -2.66 -24.38 -0.28
CA LEU A 309 -3.26 -25.70 -0.05
C LEU A 309 -3.99 -25.79 1.30
N ARG A 310 -3.50 -25.08 2.33
CA ARG A 310 -4.05 -25.14 3.69
C ARG A 310 -5.07 -24.04 3.98
N VAL A 311 -4.87 -22.85 3.43
CA VAL A 311 -5.67 -21.66 3.74
C VAL A 311 -6.18 -21.06 2.43
N PRO A 312 -7.50 -20.81 2.31
CA PRO A 312 -8.06 -20.22 1.11
C PRO A 312 -7.60 -18.77 0.91
N VAL A 313 -7.43 -18.35 -0.35
CA VAL A 313 -6.92 -17.01 -0.70
C VAL A 313 -7.67 -15.86 -0.02
N PRO A 314 -9.02 -15.86 0.11
CA PRO A 314 -9.73 -14.81 0.84
C PRO A 314 -9.33 -14.71 2.32
N GLU A 315 -9.03 -15.83 2.97
CA GLU A 315 -8.59 -15.83 4.37
C GLU A 315 -7.14 -15.34 4.49
N LEU A 316 -6.24 -15.75 3.57
CA LEU A 316 -4.90 -15.18 3.47
C LEU A 316 -4.96 -13.65 3.28
N HIS A 317 -5.89 -13.16 2.46
CA HIS A 317 -6.12 -11.73 2.27
C HIS A 317 -6.52 -11.03 3.56
N VAL A 318 -7.44 -11.62 4.34
CA VAL A 318 -7.83 -11.08 5.65
C VAL A 318 -6.62 -11.00 6.59
N VAL A 319 -5.81 -12.05 6.67
CA VAL A 319 -4.62 -12.10 7.53
C VAL A 319 -3.61 -11.02 7.14
N LEU A 320 -3.27 -10.92 5.85
CA LEU A 320 -2.32 -9.91 5.36
C LEU A 320 -2.86 -8.48 5.52
N ARG A 321 -4.17 -8.27 5.31
CA ARG A 321 -4.80 -6.97 5.59
C ARG A 321 -4.72 -6.60 7.05
N ARG A 322 -4.86 -7.56 7.98
CA ARG A 322 -4.68 -7.29 9.42
C ARG A 322 -3.25 -6.88 9.75
N LEU A 323 -2.24 -7.49 9.13
CA LEU A 323 -0.84 -7.05 9.27
C LEU A 323 -0.66 -5.61 8.76
N LEU A 324 -1.15 -5.32 7.56
CA LEU A 324 -1.08 -3.98 6.96
C LEU A 324 -1.86 -2.93 7.75
N MET A 325 -2.98 -3.30 8.38
CA MET A 325 -3.71 -2.43 9.28
C MET A 325 -2.84 -2.03 10.47
N GLU A 326 -1.98 -2.91 10.96
CA GLU A 326 -1.02 -2.61 12.03
C GLU A 326 0.27 -1.97 11.49
N GLU A 327 0.31 -1.57 10.21
CA GLU A 327 1.48 -1.07 9.47
C GLU A 327 2.68 -2.03 9.49
N VAL A 328 2.42 -3.33 9.62
CA VAL A 328 3.45 -4.37 9.58
C VAL A 328 3.78 -4.71 8.14
N SER A 329 5.07 -4.68 7.81
CA SER A 329 5.55 -5.04 6.48
C SER A 329 5.26 -6.51 6.14
N ILE A 330 4.71 -6.74 4.95
CA ILE A 330 4.52 -8.09 4.38
C ILE A 330 5.60 -8.42 3.33
N LYS A 331 6.69 -7.65 3.29
CA LYS A 331 7.81 -7.84 2.35
C LYS A 331 8.41 -9.24 2.41
N ASN A 332 8.55 -9.80 3.62
CA ASN A 332 9.00 -11.18 3.80
C ASN A 332 7.82 -12.17 3.68
N LEU A 333 7.11 -12.08 2.56
CA LEU A 333 5.94 -12.91 2.28
C LEU A 333 6.23 -14.43 2.36
N PRO A 334 7.36 -14.97 1.84
CA PRO A 334 7.64 -16.40 1.98
C PRO A 334 7.61 -16.87 3.45
N ARG A 335 8.25 -16.11 4.35
CA ARG A 335 8.31 -16.48 5.76
C ARG A 335 6.96 -16.36 6.46
N ILE A 336 6.18 -15.36 6.10
CA ILE A 336 4.80 -15.18 6.58
C ILE A 336 3.94 -16.38 6.17
N LEU A 337 3.99 -16.77 4.90
CA LEU A 337 3.21 -17.89 4.37
C LEU A 337 3.62 -19.24 4.98
N GLU A 338 4.92 -19.48 5.20
CA GLU A 338 5.39 -20.68 5.91
C GLU A 338 4.80 -20.77 7.33
N ALA A 339 4.80 -19.66 8.07
CA ALA A 339 4.28 -19.63 9.43
C ALA A 339 2.76 -19.84 9.48
N ILE A 340 2.04 -19.21 8.54
CA ILE A 340 0.59 -19.42 8.36
C ILE A 340 0.30 -20.88 8.02
N ALA A 341 1.02 -21.45 7.06
CA ALA A 341 0.87 -22.85 6.67
C ALA A 341 1.13 -23.81 7.83
N LEU A 342 2.17 -23.56 8.63
CA LEU A 342 2.47 -24.37 9.81
C LEU A 342 1.38 -24.28 10.87
N ARG A 343 0.85 -23.08 11.16
CA ARG A 343 -0.25 -22.89 12.12
C ARG A 343 -1.55 -23.54 11.64
N ALA A 344 -1.78 -23.50 10.32
CA ALA A 344 -2.97 -24.04 9.67
C ALA A 344 -3.03 -25.58 9.64
N CYS A 345 -1.98 -26.30 10.06
CA CYS A 345 -2.00 -27.76 10.24
C CYS A 345 -2.97 -28.23 11.34
N SER A 346 -3.49 -27.32 12.16
CA SER A 346 -4.45 -27.58 13.23
C SER A 346 -5.63 -26.61 13.11
N PRO A 347 -6.78 -26.88 13.76
CA PRO A 347 -7.87 -25.91 13.81
C PRO A 347 -7.37 -24.53 14.25
N HIS A 348 -7.78 -23.51 13.52
CA HIS A 348 -7.30 -22.15 13.67
C HIS A 348 -8.43 -21.17 13.35
N GLU A 349 -8.35 -20.01 13.98
CA GLU A 349 -9.09 -18.82 13.57
C GLU A 349 -8.17 -17.85 12.84
N SER A 350 -8.72 -16.88 12.12
CA SER A 350 -7.88 -15.92 11.39
C SER A 350 -6.96 -15.10 12.33
N GLU A 351 -7.35 -14.90 13.60
CA GLU A 351 -6.50 -14.24 14.60
C GLU A 351 -5.26 -15.07 14.94
N ASP A 352 -5.38 -16.41 15.02
CA ASP A 352 -4.24 -17.31 15.23
C ASP A 352 -3.20 -17.19 14.11
N LEU A 353 -3.68 -17.10 12.86
CA LEU A 353 -2.82 -16.97 11.68
C LEU A 353 -2.07 -15.62 11.69
N VAL A 354 -2.73 -14.54 12.12
CA VAL A 354 -2.09 -13.22 12.28
C VAL A 354 -0.99 -13.28 13.35
N ILE A 355 -1.25 -13.92 14.49
CA ILE A 355 -0.25 -14.07 15.56
C ILE A 355 0.96 -14.87 15.03
N ALA A 356 0.72 -16.01 14.37
CA ALA A 356 1.79 -16.82 13.79
C ALA A 356 2.63 -16.03 12.77
N ALA A 357 1.98 -15.25 11.90
CA ALA A 357 2.66 -14.39 10.95
C ALA A 357 3.52 -13.32 11.63
N ARG A 358 2.99 -12.63 12.65
CA ARG A 358 3.71 -11.60 13.42
C ARG A 358 4.94 -12.18 14.13
N LEU A 359 4.79 -13.33 14.79
CA LEU A 359 5.92 -14.01 15.46
C LEU A 359 7.03 -14.39 14.48
N ALA A 360 6.66 -14.82 13.27
CA ALA A 360 7.63 -15.23 12.24
C ALA A 360 8.48 -14.07 11.69
N ILE A 361 7.97 -12.84 11.76
CA ILE A 361 8.65 -11.62 11.31
C ILE A 361 9.02 -10.68 12.47
N SER A 362 8.88 -11.14 13.72
CA SER A 362 9.18 -10.41 14.97
C SER A 362 10.46 -9.59 14.90
N ARG A 363 11.55 -10.22 14.46
CA ARG A 363 12.86 -9.56 14.33
C ARG A 363 12.85 -8.38 13.36
N ALA A 364 12.22 -8.53 12.19
CA ALA A 364 12.13 -7.46 11.20
C ALA A 364 11.24 -6.32 11.71
N MET A 365 10.07 -6.67 12.26
CA MET A 365 9.13 -5.71 12.83
C MET A 365 9.75 -4.90 13.97
N CYS A 366 10.41 -5.54 14.92
CA CYS A 366 11.04 -4.82 16.03
C CYS A 366 12.22 -3.96 15.57
N HIS A 367 12.98 -4.41 14.56
CA HIS A 367 14.09 -3.62 14.01
C HIS A 367 13.62 -2.33 13.34
N GLU A 368 12.45 -2.32 12.69
CA GLU A 368 11.86 -1.11 12.12
C GLU A 368 11.43 -0.08 13.18
N LEU A 369 11.33 -0.50 14.44
CA LEU A 369 10.94 0.33 15.59
C LEU A 369 12.14 0.75 16.46
N CYS A 370 13.34 0.27 16.14
CA CYS A 370 14.54 0.70 16.83
C CYS A 370 14.81 2.18 16.58
N GLY A 371 15.22 2.88 17.65
CA GLY A 371 15.88 4.17 17.50
C GLY A 371 17.24 4.03 16.82
N ASP A 372 17.85 5.17 16.49
CA ASP A 372 19.17 5.23 15.83
C ASP A 372 20.30 4.56 16.64
N ASP A 373 20.11 4.38 17.95
CA ASP A 373 21.02 3.69 18.86
C ASP A 373 20.84 2.16 18.87
N GLY A 374 19.91 1.64 18.06
CA GLY A 374 19.59 0.22 17.95
C GLY A 374 18.78 -0.33 19.12
N ARG A 375 18.20 0.52 19.99
CA ARG A 375 17.37 0.09 21.13
C ARG A 375 15.90 0.17 20.80
N LEU A 376 15.14 -0.78 21.35
CA LEU A 376 13.68 -0.73 21.31
C LEU A 376 13.17 -0.01 22.56
N TYR A 377 12.56 1.16 22.37
CA TYR A 377 11.97 1.92 23.45
C TYR A 377 10.53 1.46 23.68
N VAL A 378 10.19 1.11 24.93
CA VAL A 378 8.87 0.58 25.25
C VAL A 378 8.21 1.27 26.43
N VAL A 379 6.87 1.32 26.38
CA VAL A 379 6.01 1.55 27.54
C VAL A 379 5.42 0.21 27.93
N MET A 380 5.47 -0.12 29.22
CA MET A 380 4.93 -1.37 29.75
C MET A 380 3.74 -1.09 30.66
N LEU A 381 2.90 -2.11 30.85
CA LEU A 381 1.91 -2.13 31.92
C LEU A 381 2.52 -2.83 33.15
N ASP A 382 2.28 -2.28 34.33
CA ASP A 382 2.45 -3.01 35.59
C ASP A 382 1.50 -4.22 35.62
N ARG A 383 1.88 -5.24 36.39
CA ARG A 383 1.04 -6.39 36.71
C ARG A 383 -0.33 -5.99 37.23
N SER A 384 -0.43 -5.01 38.14
CA SER A 384 -1.74 -4.61 38.68
C SER A 384 -2.67 -4.00 37.62
N ALA A 385 -2.10 -3.18 36.72
CA ALA A 385 -2.80 -2.63 35.56
C ALA A 385 -3.20 -3.74 34.57
N THR A 386 -2.30 -4.70 34.33
CA THR A 386 -2.53 -5.85 33.43
C THR A 386 -3.69 -6.70 33.91
N ASP A 387 -3.66 -7.12 35.18
CA ASP A 387 -4.70 -7.95 35.82
C ASP A 387 -6.06 -7.23 35.78
N TYR A 388 -6.07 -5.92 36.05
CA TYR A 388 -7.30 -5.10 35.98
C TYR A 388 -7.87 -5.02 34.56
N ILE A 389 -7.04 -4.78 33.54
CA ILE A 389 -7.49 -4.72 32.15
C ILE A 389 -8.02 -6.08 31.71
N GLN A 390 -7.34 -7.19 32.03
CA GLN A 390 -7.80 -8.54 31.73
C GLN A 390 -9.19 -8.82 32.32
N ALA A 391 -9.41 -8.45 33.59
CA ALA A 391 -10.71 -8.58 34.24
C ALA A 391 -11.80 -7.77 33.51
N GLN A 392 -11.51 -6.51 33.15
CA GLN A 392 -12.45 -5.64 32.43
C GLN A 392 -12.78 -6.14 31.02
N LEU A 393 -11.82 -6.74 30.32
CA LEU A 393 -12.03 -7.34 29.00
C LEU A 393 -12.88 -8.61 29.09
N ALA A 394 -12.65 -9.46 30.09
CA ALA A 394 -13.39 -10.70 30.30
C ALA A 394 -14.88 -10.46 30.56
N GLU A 395 -15.23 -9.37 31.24
CA GLU A 395 -16.62 -8.97 31.49
C GLU A 395 -17.31 -8.32 30.26
N GLY A 396 -16.58 -8.06 29.18
CA GLY A 396 -17.13 -7.41 27.98
C GLY A 396 -17.38 -5.91 28.13
N HIS A 397 -16.90 -5.28 29.20
CA HIS A 397 -17.09 -3.85 29.49
C HIS A 397 -16.08 -2.93 28.79
N ALA A 398 -15.12 -3.48 28.05
CA ALA A 398 -13.96 -2.83 27.44
C ALA A 398 -14.20 -1.43 26.81
N ALA A 399 -15.30 -1.24 26.08
CA ALA A 399 -15.54 0.00 25.33
C ALA A 399 -16.28 1.10 26.12
N LYS A 400 -16.83 0.79 27.30
CA LYS A 400 -17.70 1.70 28.09
C LYS A 400 -17.06 2.20 29.37
N THR A 401 -15.85 1.76 29.72
CA THR A 401 -15.25 2.07 31.00
C THR A 401 -14.29 3.26 30.93
N ASP A 402 -14.32 4.11 31.95
CA ASP A 402 -13.49 5.32 32.08
C ASP A 402 -11.98 5.03 31.99
N TRP A 403 -11.54 3.81 32.34
CA TRP A 403 -10.12 3.44 32.32
C TRP A 403 -9.48 3.57 30.93
N VAL A 404 -10.21 3.32 29.83
CA VAL A 404 -9.64 3.46 28.48
C VAL A 404 -9.39 4.94 28.17
N HIS A 405 -10.24 5.84 28.66
CA HIS A 405 -10.04 7.27 28.51
C HIS A 405 -8.82 7.73 29.32
N HIS A 406 -8.67 7.25 30.55
CA HIS A 406 -7.50 7.54 31.38
C HIS A 406 -6.20 7.01 30.78
N LEU A 407 -6.17 5.76 30.33
CA LEU A 407 -5.03 5.15 29.65
C LEU A 407 -4.60 5.98 28.43
N VAL A 408 -5.54 6.29 27.55
CA VAL A 408 -5.29 7.08 26.34
C VAL A 408 -4.81 8.49 26.70
N THR A 409 -5.36 9.11 27.74
CA THR A 409 -4.94 10.44 28.18
C THR A 409 -3.54 10.42 28.76
N SER A 410 -3.20 9.42 29.58
CA SER A 410 -1.86 9.25 30.16
C SER A 410 -0.83 9.00 29.07
N LEU A 411 -1.13 8.10 28.12
CA LEU A 411 -0.30 7.86 26.94
C LEU A 411 -0.18 9.12 26.07
N SER A 412 -1.27 9.83 25.78
CA SER A 412 -1.25 11.07 24.99
C SER A 412 -0.41 12.16 25.62
N ARG A 413 -0.46 12.29 26.96
CA ARG A 413 0.37 13.24 27.70
C ARG A 413 1.83 12.86 27.59
N PHE A 414 2.15 11.59 27.83
CA PHE A 414 3.50 11.07 27.69
C PHE A 414 4.08 11.30 26.28
N PHE A 415 3.30 11.00 25.24
CA PHE A 415 3.72 11.20 23.85
C PHE A 415 3.89 12.66 23.45
N ARG A 416 3.18 13.58 24.11
CA ARG A 416 3.33 15.02 23.89
C ARG A 416 4.65 15.54 24.43
N ASP A 417 5.10 15.01 25.55
CA ASP A 417 6.32 15.45 26.22
C ASP A 417 7.58 14.88 25.55
N ALA A 418 7.44 13.85 24.71
CA ALA A 418 8.51 13.24 23.92
C ALA A 418 8.13 13.07 22.43
N PRO A 419 7.90 14.17 21.67
CA PRO A 419 7.41 14.09 20.30
C PRO A 419 8.39 13.41 19.35
N GLU A 420 9.71 13.58 19.58
CA GLU A 420 10.78 12.98 18.76
C GLU A 420 10.80 11.46 18.85
N ARG A 421 10.42 10.90 20.01
CA ARG A 421 10.43 9.46 20.27
C ARG A 421 9.08 8.78 20.02
N ARG A 422 8.05 9.54 19.60
CA ARG A 422 6.68 9.00 19.45
C ARG A 422 6.59 7.89 18.39
N ARG A 423 7.46 7.92 17.37
CA ARG A 423 7.50 6.88 16.33
C ARG A 423 8.21 5.60 16.78
N ASP A 424 9.13 5.72 17.72
CA ASP A 424 10.05 4.65 18.13
C ASP A 424 9.60 4.00 19.44
N LEU A 425 8.49 4.47 20.00
CA LEU A 425 7.94 3.97 21.25
C LEU A 425 6.80 2.99 21.00
N ALA A 426 7.02 1.73 21.37
CA ALA A 426 5.99 0.70 21.33
C ALA A 426 5.34 0.49 22.71
N LEU A 427 4.04 0.18 22.72
CA LEU A 427 3.36 -0.31 23.92
C LEU A 427 3.57 -1.83 24.00
N LEU A 428 4.31 -2.29 24.99
CA LEU A 428 4.62 -3.70 25.21
C LEU A 428 3.67 -4.31 26.24
N VAL A 429 2.95 -5.36 25.84
CA VAL A 429 1.91 -6.02 26.64
C VAL A 429 1.99 -7.53 26.53
N GLU A 430 1.24 -8.23 27.38
CA GLU A 430 1.08 -9.69 27.28
C GLU A 430 0.27 -10.08 26.01
N ALA A 431 0.48 -11.30 25.52
CA ALA A 431 0.01 -11.73 24.20
C ALA A 431 -1.52 -11.65 24.03
N ASP A 432 -2.26 -11.96 25.09
CA ASP A 432 -3.72 -11.91 25.16
C ASP A 432 -4.29 -10.49 25.13
N LEU A 433 -3.53 -9.51 25.62
CA LEU A 433 -3.94 -8.11 25.67
C LEU A 433 -3.59 -7.32 24.39
N ARG A 434 -2.66 -7.81 23.57
CA ARG A 434 -2.13 -7.08 22.40
C ARG A 434 -3.22 -6.58 21.46
N LEU A 435 -4.05 -7.47 20.93
CA LEU A 435 -5.07 -7.12 19.95
C LEU A 435 -6.23 -6.29 20.54
N PRO A 436 -6.80 -6.63 21.72
CA PRO A 436 -7.80 -5.78 22.37
C PRO A 436 -7.30 -4.37 22.64
N LEU A 437 -6.09 -4.21 23.18
CA LEU A 437 -5.53 -2.89 23.47
C LEU A 437 -5.24 -2.11 22.19
N TRP A 438 -4.70 -2.76 21.15
CA TRP A 438 -4.51 -2.11 19.86
C TRP A 438 -5.84 -1.58 19.28
N LYS A 439 -6.92 -2.38 19.33
CA LYS A 439 -8.26 -1.97 18.87
C LYS A 439 -8.79 -0.76 19.66
N LEU A 440 -8.51 -0.67 20.96
CA LEU A 440 -8.96 0.41 21.84
C LEU A 440 -8.13 1.70 21.70
N VAL A 441 -6.81 1.56 21.51
CA VAL A 441 -5.85 2.66 21.52
C VAL A 441 -5.73 3.32 20.14
N ARG A 442 -5.70 2.53 19.06
CA ARG A 442 -5.49 3.03 17.69
C ARG A 442 -6.42 4.18 17.29
N PRO A 443 -7.75 4.12 17.52
CA PRO A 443 -8.65 5.20 17.10
C PRO A 443 -8.39 6.54 17.78
N ARG A 444 -7.69 6.54 18.93
CA ARG A 444 -7.50 7.74 19.75
C ARG A 444 -6.06 8.25 19.75
N LEU A 445 -5.08 7.36 19.64
CA LEU A 445 -3.64 7.71 19.60
C LEU A 445 -3.05 7.70 18.18
N GLY A 446 -3.84 7.31 17.18
CA GLY A 446 -3.40 7.15 15.80
C GLY A 446 -2.50 5.92 15.66
N ARG A 447 -1.34 6.10 15.02
CA ARG A 447 -0.35 5.05 14.71
C ARG A 447 0.46 4.61 15.94
N GLN A 448 -0.20 4.21 17.02
CA GLN A 448 0.49 3.60 18.15
C GLN A 448 0.79 2.14 17.85
N VAL A 449 2.06 1.76 17.94
CA VAL A 449 2.47 0.36 17.80
C VAL A 449 2.27 -0.34 19.14
N VAL A 450 1.62 -1.52 19.09
CA VAL A 450 1.40 -2.39 20.25
C VAL A 450 2.04 -3.74 19.94
N LEU A 451 2.98 -4.13 20.79
CA LEU A 451 3.74 -5.38 20.65
C LEU A 451 3.35 -6.33 21.78
N ALA A 452 3.23 -7.61 21.45
CA ALA A 452 3.20 -8.65 22.46
C ALA A 452 4.62 -8.94 22.96
N ARG A 453 4.76 -9.35 24.21
CA ARG A 453 6.04 -9.76 24.80
C ARG A 453 6.76 -10.83 23.99
N ASP A 454 6.02 -11.81 23.48
CA ASP A 454 6.54 -12.92 22.67
C ASP A 454 7.04 -12.47 21.28
N GLU A 455 6.66 -11.26 20.85
CA GLU A 455 7.11 -10.69 19.56
C GLU A 455 8.46 -9.98 19.67
N VAL A 456 9.00 -9.77 20.87
CA VAL A 456 10.30 -9.11 21.07
C VAL A 456 11.40 -10.17 21.18
N PRO A 457 12.37 -10.20 20.26
CA PRO A 457 13.49 -11.14 20.35
C PRO A 457 14.33 -10.92 21.60
N THR A 458 14.73 -12.00 22.28
CA THR A 458 15.52 -11.94 23.54
C THR A 458 16.86 -11.23 23.39
N GLU A 459 17.47 -11.24 22.20
CA GLU A 459 18.76 -10.61 21.92
C GLU A 459 18.66 -9.08 21.77
N MET A 460 17.45 -8.55 21.66
CA MET A 460 17.21 -7.15 21.36
C MET A 460 17.34 -6.28 22.61
N PRO A 461 18.17 -5.21 22.59
CA PRO A 461 18.29 -4.32 23.73
C PRO A 461 16.99 -3.52 23.89
N LEU A 462 16.34 -3.71 25.04
CA LEU A 462 15.07 -3.09 25.39
C LEU A 462 15.27 -2.01 26.45
N GLU A 463 14.70 -0.84 26.22
CA GLU A 463 14.71 0.27 27.16
C GLU A 463 13.28 0.62 27.59
N VAL A 464 12.97 0.39 28.86
CA VAL A 464 11.67 0.73 29.44
C VAL A 464 11.66 2.21 29.75
N VAL A 465 10.92 2.98 28.98
CA VAL A 465 10.82 4.44 29.17
C VAL A 465 9.81 4.75 30.27
N ARG A 466 8.74 3.96 30.36
CA ARG A 466 7.68 4.14 31.36
C ARG A 466 6.96 2.83 31.67
N ILE A 467 6.55 2.69 32.92
CA ILE A 467 5.61 1.66 33.37
C ILE A 467 4.31 2.36 33.76
N LEU A 468 3.18 1.88 33.26
CA LEU A 468 1.85 2.39 33.57
C LEU A 468 1.21 1.53 34.66
N ASP A 469 0.66 2.17 35.69
CA ASP A 469 0.04 1.53 36.84
C ASP A 469 -1.49 1.76 36.87
N LEU A 470 -2.13 1.39 37.99
CA LEU A 470 -3.56 1.61 38.20
C LEU A 470 -3.95 3.09 38.27
N GLU A 471 -3.07 3.97 38.74
CA GLU A 471 -3.35 5.40 38.80
C GLU A 471 -3.44 5.99 37.39
N ASP A 472 -2.59 5.52 36.48
CA ASP A 472 -2.65 5.84 35.05
C ASP A 472 -3.94 5.36 34.37
N LEU A 473 -4.60 4.35 34.93
CA LEU A 473 -5.93 3.88 34.52
C LEU A 473 -7.08 4.61 35.22
N GLY A 474 -6.79 5.58 36.09
CA GLY A 474 -7.80 6.31 36.86
C GLY A 474 -8.38 5.50 38.02
N VAL A 475 -7.78 4.37 38.38
CA VAL A 475 -8.21 3.51 39.48
C VAL A 475 -7.47 3.92 40.75
N GLN A 476 -8.18 4.58 41.66
CA GLN A 476 -7.66 4.91 42.99
C GLN A 476 -7.46 3.60 43.80
N GLN A 477 -6.29 3.40 44.40
CA GLN A 477 -5.95 2.19 45.17
C GLN A 477 -6.93 1.87 46.33
N GLY A 478 -7.79 2.83 46.73
CA GLY A 478 -8.84 2.63 47.74
C GLY A 478 -10.14 1.95 47.26
N SER A 479 -10.35 1.78 45.95
CA SER A 479 -11.58 1.16 45.40
C SER A 479 -11.49 -0.36 45.25
N LEU A 480 -10.28 -0.92 45.29
CA LEU A 480 -10.06 -2.37 45.12
C LEU A 480 -10.35 -3.20 46.38
N VAL A 481 -10.62 -2.56 47.52
CA VAL A 481 -10.90 -3.27 48.78
C VAL A 481 -12.38 -3.67 48.90
N ASP A 482 -13.31 -3.00 48.21
CA ASP A 482 -14.75 -3.20 48.40
C ASP A 482 -15.40 -4.20 47.42
N THR A 483 -14.68 -4.74 46.43
CA THR A 483 -15.27 -5.69 45.46
C THR A 483 -14.80 -7.14 45.60
N VAL A 484 -13.87 -7.44 46.51
CA VAL A 484 -13.42 -8.82 46.80
C VAL A 484 -13.52 -9.16 48.31
N GLY A 485 -14.15 -8.28 49.11
CA GLY A 485 -14.06 -8.28 50.57
C GLY A 485 -15.34 -8.49 51.38
N GLU A 486 -16.46 -8.97 50.83
CA GLU A 486 -17.65 -9.32 51.64
C GLU A 486 -18.18 -10.71 51.31
N ASN A 487 -17.47 -11.74 51.78
CA ASN A 487 -18.09 -12.92 52.40
C ASN A 487 -16.97 -13.87 52.82
N LEU A 488 -16.39 -13.65 53.99
CA LEU A 488 -15.85 -14.68 54.88
C LEU A 488 -15.04 -13.98 55.96
N VAL A 489 -15.51 -14.03 57.21
CA VAL A 489 -14.76 -14.43 58.42
C VAL A 489 -15.66 -14.21 59.66
N PRO A 490 -15.58 -15.08 60.68
CA PRO A 490 -16.66 -15.34 61.62
C PRO A 490 -16.56 -14.48 62.89
N THR A 491 -17.70 -14.04 63.42
CA THR A 491 -17.75 -13.35 64.71
C THR A 491 -17.96 -14.36 65.84
N ARG A 492 -17.06 -14.36 66.83
CA ARG A 492 -17.11 -15.21 68.03
C ARG A 492 -17.10 -14.34 69.28
N ALA A 493 -18.22 -14.29 70.03
CA ALA A 493 -18.31 -13.99 71.47
C ALA A 493 -19.79 -14.17 71.92
N ALA A 494 -20.19 -15.28 72.53
CA ALA A 494 -20.11 -15.64 73.96
C ALA A 494 -21.21 -15.02 74.87
N VAL A 495 -22.30 -15.78 75.16
CA VAL A 495 -23.09 -15.73 76.42
C VAL A 495 -23.70 -17.13 76.71
N LYS A 496 -23.86 -17.42 78.01
CA LYS A 496 -24.04 -18.70 78.77
C LYS A 496 -25.52 -19.21 78.85
N PRO A 497 -25.92 -20.29 79.59
CA PRO A 497 -26.53 -21.52 79.02
C PRO A 497 -27.92 -22.00 79.57
N ARG A 498 -28.43 -23.11 78.98
CA ARG A 498 -29.41 -24.16 79.42
C ARG A 498 -30.93 -23.88 79.27
N PRO A 499 -31.85 -24.90 79.27
CA PRO A 499 -31.68 -26.38 79.24
C PRO A 499 -32.65 -27.22 78.34
N HIS A 500 -32.33 -28.52 78.20
CA HIS A 500 -33.19 -29.74 78.09
C HIS A 500 -34.26 -29.97 77.00
N GLY A 501 -34.29 -31.23 76.50
CA GLY A 501 -35.47 -31.91 75.93
C GLY A 501 -35.29 -32.34 74.46
N GLU A 502 -34.78 -33.53 74.16
CA GLU A 502 -35.54 -34.75 73.78
C GLU A 502 -35.60 -35.00 72.26
N ILE A 503 -35.19 -36.22 71.90
CA ILE A 503 -35.14 -36.90 70.58
C ILE A 503 -36.56 -37.51 70.34
N PRO A 504 -37.14 -37.71 69.11
CA PRO A 504 -36.82 -38.89 68.26
C PRO A 504 -37.21 -38.76 66.73
N PRO A 505 -37.35 -39.85 65.91
CA PRO A 505 -36.39 -40.20 64.84
C PRO A 505 -37.04 -40.55 63.46
N GLY A 506 -36.24 -41.02 62.49
CA GLY A 506 -36.68 -41.75 61.27
C GLY A 506 -36.93 -40.86 60.04
N ASP A 507 -36.67 -41.22 58.78
CA ASP A 507 -36.38 -42.50 58.14
C ASP A 507 -35.62 -42.26 56.83
N LEU A 508 -34.67 -43.13 56.49
CA LEU A 508 -34.14 -43.33 55.12
C LEU A 508 -35.07 -44.31 54.38
N PRO A 509 -35.27 -44.21 53.05
CA PRO A 509 -34.47 -45.11 52.20
C PRO A 509 -34.20 -44.66 50.73
N ARG A 510 -33.03 -45.14 50.26
CA ARG A 510 -32.71 -45.81 48.98
C ARG A 510 -32.87 -45.09 47.62
N GLN A 511 -31.72 -44.98 46.95
CA GLN A 511 -31.56 -44.84 45.50
C GLN A 511 -31.97 -46.14 44.75
N PRO A 512 -32.35 -46.04 43.47
CA PRO A 512 -32.17 -47.10 42.49
C PRO A 512 -31.01 -46.81 41.53
N ARG A 513 -30.49 -47.90 40.97
CA ARG A 513 -29.27 -48.07 40.17
C ARG A 513 -29.22 -47.36 38.84
#